data_AF-A0A936GXA0-F1
#
_entry.id   AF-A0A936GXA0-F1
#
_cell.length_a   1.000
_cell.length_b   1.000
_cell.length_c   1.000
_cell.angle_alpha   90.00
_cell.angle_beta   90.00
_cell.angle_gamma   90.00
#
_symmetry.space_group_name_H-M   'P 1'
#
loop_
_entity.id
_entity.type
_entity.pdbx_description
1 polymer ?
#
loop_
_entity_poly.entity_id
_entity_poly.type
_entity_poly.pdbx_seq_one_letter_code
_entity_poly.pdbx_strand_id
1 'polypeptide(L)'
;MDISKSNKNWKCKVCVFSGRPDPVWKPSEKVVLNLLDIIEKAHPVSIPYKLPEGLGYRGLCLFSNETLITAYHGLIYISDGDLKDVRKDENLRFYGYFINHLPKKFDFLKVTIMD
;
A
#
# COMPACT_ATOMS: atom_id res chain seq x y z
N MET A 1 1.01 -0.09 -17.62
CA MET A 1 0.75 1.12 -16.82
C MET A 1 2.09 1.62 -16.34
N ASP A 2 2.50 2.81 -16.76
CA ASP A 2 3.76 3.42 -16.35
C ASP A 2 3.46 4.28 -15.11
N ILE A 3 3.52 3.66 -13.92
CA ILE A 3 3.34 4.41 -12.66
C ILE A 3 4.60 5.27 -12.52
N SER A 4 4.50 6.55 -12.87
CA SER A 4 5.68 7.40 -13.01
C SER A 4 6.53 7.38 -11.74
N LYS A 5 7.79 6.98 -11.90
CA LYS A 5 8.81 6.92 -10.82
C LYS A 5 9.35 8.32 -10.46
N SER A 6 8.93 9.35 -11.19
CA SER A 6 9.47 10.72 -11.10
C SER A 6 8.97 11.47 -9.86
N ASN A 7 9.87 11.74 -8.92
CA ASN A 7 9.83 12.79 -7.88
C ASN A 7 8.50 13.02 -7.15
N LYS A 8 7.66 11.99 -7.00
CA LYS A 8 6.43 12.10 -6.21
C LYS A 8 6.82 12.06 -4.74
N ASN A 9 6.26 12.95 -3.93
CA ASN A 9 6.48 13.02 -2.47
C ASN A 9 5.81 11.82 -1.76
N TRP A 10 6.33 10.62 -2.05
CA TRP A 10 5.77 9.35 -1.61
C TRP A 10 5.76 9.26 -0.10
N LYS A 11 4.68 8.70 0.41
CA LYS A 11 4.45 8.42 1.82
C LYS A 11 3.90 7.02 1.97
N CYS A 12 4.19 6.41 3.11
CA CYS A 12 3.61 5.16 3.53
C CYS A 12 2.63 5.43 4.67
N LYS A 13 1.57 4.63 4.73
CA LYS A 13 0.55 4.69 5.77
C LYS A 13 0.07 3.29 6.15
N VAL A 14 -0.20 3.08 7.43
CA VAL A 14 -0.98 1.92 7.90
C VAL A 14 -2.41 2.40 8.14
N CYS A 15 -3.36 1.94 7.32
CA CYS A 15 -4.76 2.33 7.44
C CYS A 15 -5.42 1.51 8.55
N VAL A 16 -5.76 2.13 9.68
CA VAL A 16 -6.44 1.46 10.79
C VAL A 16 -7.52 2.37 11.36
N PHE A 17 -8.77 1.95 11.24
CA PHE A 17 -9.88 2.66 11.89
C PHE A 17 -9.86 2.39 13.40
N SER A 18 -9.27 3.33 14.16
CA SER A 18 -9.05 3.23 15.61
C SER A 18 -9.45 4.49 16.40
N GLY A 19 -10.01 5.51 15.74
CA GLY A 19 -10.24 6.84 16.31
C GLY A 19 -9.00 7.71 16.46
N ARG A 20 -7.81 7.19 16.11
CA ARG A 20 -6.55 7.95 16.02
C ARG A 20 -6.17 8.18 14.54
N PRO A 21 -5.37 9.22 14.24
CA PRO A 21 -4.81 9.38 12.91
C PRO A 21 -3.99 8.16 12.50
N ASP A 22 -4.13 7.76 11.23
CA ASP A 22 -3.33 6.68 10.65
C ASP A 22 -1.83 7.01 10.78
N PRO A 23 -0.97 6.05 11.17
CA PRO A 23 0.48 6.22 11.17
C PRO A 23 1.00 6.49 9.75
N VAL A 24 1.67 7.62 9.55
CA VAL A 24 2.23 8.05 8.26
C VAL A 24 3.74 8.34 8.38
N TRP A 25 4.52 7.96 7.38
CA TRP A 25 5.94 8.31 7.27
C TRP A 25 6.39 8.45 5.82
N LYS A 26 7.57 9.05 5.65
CA LYS A 26 8.28 9.10 4.37
C LYS A 26 9.17 7.86 4.24
N PRO A 27 8.92 6.93 3.29
CA PRO A 27 9.83 5.82 3.01
C PRO A 27 11.13 6.32 2.35
N SER A 28 12.17 5.48 2.37
CA SER A 28 13.36 5.72 1.54
C SER A 28 13.04 5.49 0.06
N GLU A 29 13.79 6.12 -0.83
CA GLU A 29 13.63 5.96 -2.27
C GLU A 29 13.74 4.48 -2.70
N LYS A 30 14.71 3.74 -2.14
CA LYS A 30 14.86 2.30 -2.37
C LYS A 30 13.59 1.51 -2.03
N VAL A 31 12.91 1.85 -0.92
CA VAL A 31 11.66 1.19 -0.53
C VAL A 31 10.55 1.50 -1.53
N VAL A 32 10.43 2.76 -1.96
CA VAL A 32 9.45 3.16 -2.99
C VAL A 32 9.67 2.40 -4.29
N LEU A 33 10.90 2.42 -4.82
CA LEU A 33 11.22 1.77 -6.09
C LEU A 33 10.92 0.27 -6.08
N ASN A 34 11.25 -0.42 -4.99
CA ASN A 34 10.94 -1.84 -4.85
C ASN A 34 9.43 -2.11 -4.76
N LEU A 35 8.69 -1.30 -4.01
CA LEU A 35 7.23 -1.43 -3.95
C LEU A 35 6.58 -1.19 -5.32
N LEU A 36 7.04 -0.19 -6.08
CA LEU A 36 6.57 0.07 -7.43
C LEU A 36 6.90 -1.07 -8.40
N ASP A 37 8.12 -1.62 -8.33
CA ASP A 37 8.53 -2.78 -9.14
C ASP A 37 7.68 -4.03 -8.85
N ILE A 38 7.33 -4.26 -7.57
CA ILE A 38 6.40 -5.34 -7.19
C ILE A 38 5.03 -5.16 -7.85
N ILE A 39 4.51 -3.93 -7.87
CA ILE A 39 3.20 -3.62 -8.47
C ILE A 39 3.25 -3.76 -9.99
N GLU A 40 4.30 -3.26 -10.64
CA GLU A 40 4.49 -3.35 -12.09
C GLU A 40 4.44 -4.81 -12.57
N LYS A 41 4.95 -5.74 -11.76
CA LYS A 41 4.98 -7.18 -12.01
C LYS A 41 3.73 -7.92 -11.52
N ALA A 42 2.85 -7.28 -10.76
CA ALA A 42 1.66 -7.91 -10.21
C ALA A 42 0.62 -8.18 -11.31
N HIS A 43 -0.03 -9.34 -11.24
CA HIS A 43 -1.04 -9.75 -12.21
C HIS A 43 -2.34 -8.94 -12.02
N PRO A 44 -2.92 -8.34 -13.08
CA PRO A 44 -4.21 -7.70 -13.00
C PRO A 44 -5.31 -8.73 -12.71
N VAL A 45 -6.34 -8.32 -11.99
CA VAL A 45 -7.51 -9.15 -11.67
C VAL A 45 -8.80 -8.43 -12.07
N SER A 46 -9.75 -9.18 -12.62
CA SER A 46 -11.05 -8.63 -13.03
C SER A 46 -12.02 -8.58 -11.85
N ILE A 47 -11.72 -7.71 -10.89
CA ILE A 47 -12.63 -7.40 -9.78
C ILE A 47 -12.89 -5.89 -9.74
N PRO A 48 -14.07 -5.44 -9.27
CA PRO A 48 -14.35 -4.03 -9.12
C PRO A 48 -13.36 -3.37 -8.16
N TYR A 49 -12.88 -2.18 -8.52
CA TYR A 49 -12.14 -1.35 -7.58
C TYR A 49 -13.06 -0.91 -6.44
N LYS A 50 -12.79 -1.40 -5.24
CA LYS A 50 -13.45 -0.98 -4.00
C LYS A 50 -12.45 -1.04 -2.86
N LEU A 51 -12.16 0.10 -2.24
CA LEU A 51 -11.26 0.14 -1.08
C LEU A 51 -11.85 -0.64 0.11
N PRO A 52 -11.01 -1.18 1.00
CA PRO A 52 -11.48 -1.88 2.20
C PRO A 52 -12.36 -1.00 3.09
N GLU A 53 -13.52 -1.52 3.46
CA GLU A 53 -14.49 -0.89 4.38
C GLU A 53 -14.48 -1.62 5.74
N GLY A 54 -14.95 -0.96 6.80
CA GLY A 54 -15.10 -1.55 8.13
C GLY A 54 -14.23 -0.93 9.23
N LEU A 55 -14.32 -1.50 10.42
CA LEU A 55 -13.52 -1.15 11.60
C LEU A 55 -12.18 -1.92 11.58
N GLY A 56 -11.14 -1.35 12.20
CA GLY A 56 -9.84 -2.00 12.31
C GLY A 56 -8.94 -1.81 11.08
N TYR A 57 -8.13 -2.82 10.77
CA TYR A 57 -7.12 -2.78 9.71
C TYR A 57 -7.75 -2.73 8.30
N ARG A 58 -7.30 -1.77 7.48
CA ARG A 58 -7.81 -1.48 6.13
C ARG A 58 -6.71 -1.45 5.07
N GLY A 59 -5.55 -1.99 5.38
CA GLY A 59 -4.46 -2.13 4.41
C GLY A 59 -3.23 -1.26 4.66
N LEU A 60 -2.21 -1.52 3.85
CA LEU A 60 -0.96 -0.77 3.80
C LEU A 60 -0.99 0.10 2.55
N CYS A 61 -0.75 1.40 2.71
CA CYS A 61 -0.80 2.33 1.60
C CYS A 61 0.58 2.88 1.26
N LEU A 62 0.91 2.86 -0.03
CA LEU A 62 1.94 3.70 -0.63
C LEU A 62 1.22 4.78 -1.44
N PHE A 63 1.43 6.05 -1.14
CA PHE A 63 0.68 7.13 -1.78
C PHE A 63 1.50 8.39 -2.01
N SER A 64 1.09 9.15 -3.02
CA SER A 64 1.59 10.48 -3.36
C SER A 64 0.39 11.44 -3.53
N ASN A 65 0.60 12.60 -4.14
CA ASN A 65 -0.48 13.55 -4.39
C ASN A 65 -1.49 13.05 -5.45
N GLU A 66 -1.05 12.19 -6.36
CA GLU A 66 -1.84 11.75 -7.52
C GLU A 66 -2.19 10.26 -7.45
N THR A 67 -1.33 9.48 -6.80
CA THR A 67 -1.37 8.02 -6.83
C THR A 67 -1.61 7.48 -5.42
N LEU A 68 -2.59 6.58 -5.27
CA LEU A 68 -2.86 5.82 -4.07
C LEU A 68 -2.80 4.33 -4.40
N ILE A 69 -1.90 3.62 -3.74
CA ILE A 69 -1.78 2.16 -3.82
C ILE A 69 -2.10 1.61 -2.44
N THR A 70 -3.07 0.70 -2.34
CA THR A 70 -3.47 0.06 -1.08
C THR A 70 -3.37 -1.45 -1.21
N ALA A 71 -2.58 -2.10 -0.35
CA ALA A 71 -2.52 -3.55 -0.26
C ALA A 71 -3.39 -4.06 0.89
N TYR A 72 -4.30 -4.99 0.59
CA TYR A 72 -5.22 -5.58 1.56
C TYR A 72 -5.71 -6.95 1.08
N HIS A 73 -5.68 -7.95 1.97
CA HIS A 73 -6.18 -9.32 1.72
C HIS A 73 -5.68 -9.95 0.41
N GLY A 74 -4.39 -9.81 0.09
CA GLY A 74 -3.79 -10.39 -1.11
C GLY A 74 -4.12 -9.65 -2.41
N LEU A 75 -4.67 -8.44 -2.31
CA LEU A 75 -4.98 -7.57 -3.44
C LEU A 75 -4.26 -6.22 -3.29
N ILE A 76 -3.97 -5.60 -4.44
CA ILE A 76 -3.38 -4.27 -4.57
C ILE A 76 -4.38 -3.41 -5.35
N TYR A 77 -4.97 -2.44 -4.67
CA TYR A 77 -5.89 -1.45 -5.24
C TYR A 77 -5.08 -0.22 -5.64
N ILE A 78 -5.12 0.14 -6.92
CA ILE A 78 -4.35 1.26 -7.49
C ILE A 78 -5.33 2.31 -7.99
N SER A 79 -5.15 3.55 -7.53
CA SER A 79 -5.82 4.74 -8.05
C SER A 79 -4.75 5.72 -8.48
N ASP A 80 -4.75 6.14 -9.75
CA ASP A 80 -3.81 7.13 -10.29
C ASP A 80 -4.57 8.10 -11.19
N GLY A 81 -4.93 9.26 -10.64
CA GLY A 81 -5.93 10.15 -11.27
C GLY A 81 -7.26 9.42 -11.48
N ASP A 82 -7.74 9.39 -12.73
CA ASP A 82 -8.98 8.70 -13.13
C ASP A 82 -8.81 7.18 -13.30
N LEU A 83 -7.57 6.69 -13.33
CA LEU A 83 -7.31 5.27 -13.54
C LEU A 83 -7.49 4.50 -12.22
N LYS A 84 -8.33 3.47 -12.27
CA LYS A 84 -8.53 2.51 -11.18
C LYS A 84 -8.22 1.10 -11.66
N ASP A 85 -7.33 0.43 -10.95
CA ASP A 85 -6.86 -0.93 -11.27
C ASP A 85 -6.81 -1.78 -9.99
N VAL A 86 -6.99 -3.08 -10.14
CA VAL A 86 -6.81 -4.04 -9.05
C VAL A 86 -5.91 -5.16 -9.52
N ARG A 87 -4.87 -5.44 -8.73
CA ARG A 87 -3.89 -6.49 -8.99
C ARG A 87 -3.82 -7.46 -7.84
N LYS A 88 -3.33 -8.67 -8.10
CA LYS A 88 -3.06 -9.66 -7.07
C LYS A 88 -1.71 -9.40 -6.42
N ASP A 89 -1.67 -9.31 -5.09
CA ASP A 89 -0.42 -9.31 -4.32
C ASP A 89 0.09 -10.75 -4.22
N GLU A 90 0.68 -11.24 -5.30
CA GLU A 90 1.12 -12.63 -5.41
C GLU A 90 2.18 -12.96 -4.35
N ASN A 91 1.92 -14.02 -3.57
CA ASN A 91 2.72 -14.40 -2.40
C ASN A 91 2.89 -13.28 -1.36
N LEU A 92 1.96 -12.32 -1.31
CA LEU A 92 1.98 -11.18 -0.38
C LEU A 92 3.31 -10.39 -0.45
N ARG A 93 3.90 -10.27 -1.65
CA ARG A 93 5.20 -9.63 -1.84
C ARG A 93 5.18 -8.16 -1.45
N PHE A 94 4.15 -7.41 -1.86
CA PHE A 94 4.01 -6.00 -1.50
C PHE A 94 3.82 -5.88 0.01
N TYR A 95 2.84 -6.60 0.55
CA TYR A 95 2.53 -6.59 1.98
C TYR A 95 3.77 -6.95 2.82
N GLY A 96 4.44 -8.06 2.52
CA GLY A 96 5.60 -8.55 3.26
C GLY A 96 6.79 -7.60 3.17
N TYR A 97 7.07 -7.07 1.98
CA TYR A 97 8.14 -6.08 1.81
C TYR A 97 7.83 -4.80 2.61
N PHE A 98 6.59 -4.32 2.58
CA PHE A 98 6.16 -3.14 3.32
C PHE A 98 6.32 -3.32 4.84
N ILE A 99 5.87 -4.45 5.39
CA ILE A 99 5.97 -4.75 6.83
C ILE A 99 7.42 -4.87 7.31
N ASN A 100 8.28 -5.48 6.50
CA ASN A 100 9.71 -5.59 6.82
C ASN A 100 10.43 -4.23 6.83
N HIS A 101 9.86 -3.21 6.19
CA HIS A 101 10.40 -1.85 6.14
C HIS A 101 9.58 -0.85 6.97
N LEU A 102 8.71 -1.36 7.86
CA LEU A 102 8.00 -0.53 8.82
C LEU A 102 9.01 0.15 9.77
N PRO A 103 8.93 1.47 10.01
CA PRO A 103 9.77 2.14 10.98
C PRO A 103 9.64 1.50 12.37
N LYS A 104 10.76 1.32 13.09
CA LYS A 104 10.77 0.68 14.42
C LYS A 104 9.77 1.27 15.41
N LYS A 105 9.56 2.59 15.36
CA LYS A 105 8.56 3.29 16.21
C LYS A 105 7.12 2.81 15.99
N PHE A 106 6.85 2.06 14.92
CA PHE A 106 5.57 1.50 14.55
C PHE A 106 5.55 -0.04 14.63
N ASP A 107 6.58 -0.69 15.16
CA ASP A 107 6.64 -2.16 15.27
C ASP A 107 5.44 -2.75 16.02
N PHE A 108 4.85 -2.00 16.97
CA PHE A 108 3.64 -2.40 17.69
C PHE A 108 2.43 -2.64 16.77
N LEU A 109 2.41 -2.04 15.57
CA LEU A 109 1.34 -2.25 14.59
C LEU A 109 1.40 -3.63 13.93
N LYS A 110 2.54 -4.33 13.97
CA LYS A 110 2.67 -5.64 13.33
C LYS A 110 1.66 -6.64 13.88
N VAL A 111 1.35 -6.56 15.18
CA VAL A 111 0.28 -7.35 15.81
C VAL A 111 -1.05 -7.07 15.12
N THR A 112 -1.46 -5.80 15.04
CA THR A 112 -2.73 -5.38 14.40
C THR A 112 -2.82 -5.71 12.90
N ILE A 113 -1.70 -5.82 12.20
CA ILE A 113 -1.68 -6.08 10.75
C ILE A 113 -1.72 -7.60 10.47
N MET A 114 -1.25 -8.43 11.42
CA MET A 114 -1.18 -9.89 11.30
C MET A 114 -2.37 -10.62 11.92
N ASP A 115 -3.18 -9.94 12.73
CA ASP A 115 -4.48 -10.41 13.22
C ASP A 115 -5.52 -10.47 12.09
#